data_AF-A0AA39R4E8-F1
#
_entry.id   AF-A0AA39R4E8-F1
#
_cell.length_a   1.000
_cell.length_b   1.000
_cell.length_c   1.000
_cell.angle_alpha   90.00
_cell.angle_beta   90.00
_cell.angle_gamma   90.00
#
_symmetry.space_group_name_H-M   'P 1'
#
loop_
_entity.id
_entity.type
_entity.pdbx_description
1 polymer ?
#
loop_
_entity_poly.entity_id
_entity_poly.type
_entity_poly.pdbx_seq_one_letter_code
_entity_poly.pdbx_strand_id
1 'polypeptide(L)'
;MPNPPALATPPATAPTSPTSPTSTFIAPLGESYPNVDLEKADGLVQEPVTIQKDGGLQRRLTDSLKRYTSFVSSPRTLSSHRKSDADKKLAQRIEDHPEGYPQLAAFINSDENFMICRKYGFLRSRVLLYRQDELRRLERDLLEADQEDAQDCPLALRSRKTDEERPQDEYSRKPLIEKIDAKLKEYDSTVKELKNYLCMKAPSTRNLKSFVAWMQNEAPLTQEESDFLEHQDDFVAVSSEQEAGWLDGVVEDTLKWCMPKKIRERLFTSKEQVRKSNDPYVHLISKYRVDMLVRLILTITTVGLLVGPSAVLFTVSDHGVMKILLILLFTLLFSAAVSLFTKARRHEMLAATATYAAVLVVFLGNFSSSG
;
A
#
# COMPACT_ATOMS: atom_id res chain seq x y z
N MET A 1 34.09 -11.53 -65.47
CA MET A 1 35.28 -11.07 -64.73
C MET A 1 34.99 -11.24 -63.24
N PRO A 2 35.91 -11.84 -62.45
CA PRO A 2 35.68 -12.13 -61.03
C PRO A 2 35.99 -10.93 -60.12
N ASN A 3 35.35 -10.89 -58.94
CA ASN A 3 35.67 -9.93 -57.88
C ASN A 3 37.07 -10.19 -57.28
N PRO A 4 37.81 -9.14 -56.87
CA PRO A 4 39.08 -9.27 -56.15
C PRO A 4 38.89 -9.60 -54.65
N PRO A 5 39.93 -10.11 -53.96
CA PRO A 5 39.84 -10.68 -52.61
C PRO A 5 40.27 -9.74 -51.45
N ALA A 6 40.24 -10.31 -50.24
CA ALA A 6 40.37 -9.73 -48.90
C ALA A 6 41.65 -8.92 -48.53
N LEU A 7 41.50 -8.12 -47.47
CA LEU A 7 42.54 -7.59 -46.56
C LEU A 7 42.06 -7.92 -45.11
N ALA A 8 42.65 -8.86 -44.37
CA ALA A 8 43.94 -8.84 -43.65
C ALA A 8 43.94 -8.02 -42.33
N THR A 9 43.94 -8.72 -41.19
CA THR A 9 44.35 -8.24 -39.85
C THR A 9 45.88 -8.40 -39.69
N PRO A 10 46.56 -7.63 -38.80
CA PRO A 10 47.00 -8.15 -37.48
C PRO A 10 47.19 -7.01 -36.40
N PRO A 11 47.97 -7.16 -35.30
CA PRO A 11 47.69 -7.96 -34.09
C PRO A 11 47.80 -7.14 -32.75
N ALA A 12 47.96 -7.83 -31.62
CA ALA A 12 47.75 -7.35 -30.24
C ALA A 12 48.96 -6.74 -29.50
N THR A 13 48.70 -6.05 -28.36
CA THR A 13 49.63 -5.99 -27.20
C THR A 13 48.88 -5.67 -25.88
N ALA A 14 49.25 -6.36 -24.80
CA ALA A 14 48.99 -6.00 -23.38
C ALA A 14 50.23 -5.21 -22.83
N PRO A 15 50.47 -4.90 -21.52
CA PRO A 15 49.89 -5.48 -20.28
C PRO A 15 49.78 -4.54 -19.04
N THR A 16 49.66 -5.18 -17.86
CA THR A 16 50.09 -4.77 -16.48
C THR A 16 49.17 -3.99 -15.51
N SER A 17 49.25 -4.43 -14.25
CA SER A 17 48.60 -3.98 -13.01
C SER A 17 49.58 -3.26 -12.06
N PRO A 18 49.10 -2.67 -10.94
CA PRO A 18 49.45 -3.19 -9.59
C PRO A 18 48.27 -3.12 -8.57
N THR A 19 48.04 -4.02 -7.61
CA THR A 19 48.80 -4.47 -6.39
C THR A 19 48.45 -3.68 -5.10
N SER A 20 48.12 -4.41 -4.02
CA SER A 20 47.59 -3.97 -2.71
C SER A 20 48.65 -3.42 -1.72
N PRO A 21 48.24 -3.14 -0.47
CA PRO A 21 48.98 -3.75 0.64
C PRO A 21 48.11 -4.47 1.69
N THR A 22 48.77 -5.29 2.50
CA THR A 22 48.23 -6.27 3.47
C THR A 22 48.39 -5.79 4.91
N SER A 23 47.52 -6.25 5.84
CA SER A 23 47.93 -6.52 7.22
C SER A 23 47.21 -7.76 7.77
N THR A 24 47.89 -8.50 8.65
CA THR A 24 47.54 -9.86 9.07
C THR A 24 47.57 -9.96 10.60
N PHE A 25 46.57 -10.56 11.25
CA PHE A 25 46.77 -11.16 12.58
C PHE A 25 45.81 -12.32 12.95
N ILE A 26 46.38 -13.53 12.88
CA ILE A 26 46.30 -14.69 13.81
C ILE A 26 45.11 -14.79 14.80
N ALA A 27 44.50 -15.98 14.85
CA ALA A 27 43.57 -16.46 15.89
C ALA A 27 44.24 -17.43 16.89
N PRO A 28 43.62 -17.72 18.05
CA PRO A 28 43.64 -19.10 18.57
C PRO A 28 42.30 -19.61 19.15
N LEU A 29 42.23 -20.93 19.40
CA LEU A 29 41.13 -21.68 20.01
C LEU A 29 41.00 -21.43 21.53
N GLY A 30 39.84 -21.77 22.12
CA GLY A 30 39.77 -22.25 23.51
C GLY A 30 38.41 -22.18 24.24
N GLU A 31 38.00 -23.31 24.82
CA GLU A 31 37.11 -23.44 26.01
C GLU A 31 35.59 -23.05 25.91
N SER A 32 34.73 -23.48 26.85
CA SER A 32 34.17 -24.86 26.98
C SER A 32 33.05 -24.95 28.04
N TYR A 33 31.83 -25.33 27.64
CA TYR A 33 30.76 -25.98 28.47
C TYR A 33 30.20 -25.23 29.72
N PRO A 34 29.08 -25.67 30.36
CA PRO A 34 28.30 -26.91 30.15
C PRO A 34 26.77 -26.79 29.94
N ASN A 35 26.18 -27.92 29.54
CA ASN A 35 24.75 -28.23 29.67
C ASN A 35 24.31 -28.36 31.14
N VAL A 36 23.01 -28.23 31.39
CA VAL A 36 22.31 -28.89 32.50
C VAL A 36 21.02 -29.50 31.97
N ASP A 37 20.96 -30.82 31.89
CA ASP A 37 19.74 -31.60 31.71
C ASP A 37 18.93 -31.67 33.02
N LEU A 38 17.61 -31.86 32.94
CA LEU A 38 16.86 -32.58 33.97
C LEU A 38 15.52 -33.12 33.44
N GLU A 39 15.11 -34.23 34.04
CA GLU A 39 14.33 -35.28 33.37
C GLU A 39 12.80 -35.18 33.45
N LYS A 40 12.22 -36.02 32.59
CA LYS A 40 10.84 -36.46 32.48
C LYS A 40 10.42 -37.35 33.67
N ALA A 41 9.13 -37.34 34.03
CA ALA A 41 8.50 -38.45 34.77
C ALA A 41 6.99 -38.58 34.42
N ASP A 42 6.53 -39.81 34.24
CA ASP A 42 5.19 -40.19 33.73
C ASP A 42 4.27 -40.78 34.84
N GLY A 43 2.96 -40.98 34.56
CA GLY A 43 2.03 -41.86 35.32
C GLY A 43 0.93 -41.14 36.16
N LEU A 44 -0.40 -41.16 35.94
CA LEU A 44 -1.42 -42.11 35.42
C LEU A 44 -2.09 -42.99 36.51
N VAL A 45 -3.44 -43.10 36.47
CA VAL A 45 -4.40 -44.09 37.05
C VAL A 45 -5.55 -43.48 37.92
N GLN A 46 -6.71 -44.16 37.93
CA GLN A 46 -8.09 -43.66 38.14
C GLN A 46 -8.78 -44.10 39.47
N GLU A 47 -9.81 -43.33 39.89
CA GLU A 47 -11.15 -43.69 40.45
C GLU A 47 -11.40 -45.06 41.11
N PRO A 48 -12.22 -45.14 42.20
CA PRO A 48 -13.67 -45.37 41.96
C PRO A 48 -14.70 -44.86 43.03
N VAL A 49 -15.85 -44.32 42.56
CA VAL A 49 -17.26 -44.78 42.82
C VAL A 49 -17.83 -44.74 44.28
N THR A 50 -19.12 -44.51 44.62
CA THR A 50 -20.36 -43.83 44.09
C THR A 50 -21.49 -44.08 45.13
N ILE A 51 -22.51 -43.21 45.29
CA ILE A 51 -23.99 -43.51 45.32
C ILE A 51 -24.83 -42.28 45.74
N GLN A 52 -25.78 -41.90 44.86
CA GLN A 52 -27.14 -41.29 45.02
C GLN A 52 -27.51 -40.49 46.31
N LYS A 53 -28.33 -39.42 46.30
CA LYS A 53 -29.41 -38.93 45.40
C LYS A 53 -29.83 -37.50 45.84
N ASP A 54 -30.80 -36.73 45.29
CA ASP A 54 -31.73 -36.77 44.12
C ASP A 54 -32.13 -35.31 43.75
N GLY A 55 -32.88 -35.08 42.66
CA GLY A 55 -33.74 -33.89 42.47
C GLY A 55 -33.20 -32.69 41.65
N GLY A 56 -34.05 -32.13 40.77
CA GLY A 56 -33.86 -30.76 40.22
C GLY A 56 -33.58 -30.61 38.71
N LEU A 57 -34.26 -31.39 37.85
CA LEU A 57 -34.13 -31.32 36.39
C LEU A 57 -34.76 -30.04 35.78
N GLN A 58 -34.11 -28.87 35.88
CA GLN A 58 -34.27 -27.71 34.95
C GLN A 58 -33.31 -26.53 35.27
N ARG A 59 -31.99 -26.70 35.09
CA ARG A 59 -31.03 -25.60 35.37
C ARG A 59 -29.73 -25.54 34.54
N ARG A 60 -29.70 -26.11 33.33
CA ARG A 60 -28.48 -26.16 32.47
C ARG A 60 -28.69 -25.91 30.98
N LEU A 61 -29.46 -24.88 30.60
CA LEU A 61 -29.52 -24.40 29.20
C LEU A 61 -29.51 -22.87 29.01
N THR A 62 -29.28 -22.05 30.04
CA THR A 62 -29.44 -20.58 29.94
C THR A 62 -28.29 -19.71 30.47
N ASP A 63 -27.20 -20.27 31.00
CA ASP A 63 -26.08 -19.48 31.53
C ASP A 63 -25.02 -19.05 30.49
N SER A 64 -25.15 -19.47 29.23
CA SER A 64 -24.26 -19.05 28.13
C SER A 64 -24.71 -17.78 27.38
N LEU A 65 -25.83 -17.16 27.76
CA LEU A 65 -26.41 -15.99 27.05
C LEU A 65 -26.75 -14.78 27.94
N LYS A 66 -26.08 -14.63 29.10
CA LYS A 66 -26.19 -13.43 29.97
C LYS A 66 -24.85 -12.82 30.38
N ARG A 67 -23.92 -12.70 29.41
CA ARG A 67 -22.67 -11.91 29.56
C ARG A 67 -22.51 -10.79 28.54
N TYR A 68 -23.56 -10.53 27.77
CA TYR A 68 -23.76 -9.29 27.01
C TYR A 68 -25.03 -8.60 27.56
N THR A 69 -25.06 -7.26 27.47
CA THR A 69 -26.15 -6.36 27.90
C THR A 69 -26.48 -6.31 29.41
N SER A 70 -25.72 -5.50 30.17
CA SER A 70 -26.28 -4.57 31.18
C SER A 70 -25.20 -3.75 31.92
N PHE A 71 -24.68 -2.69 31.30
CA PHE A 71 -24.11 -1.57 32.07
C PHE A 71 -24.40 -0.21 31.41
N VAL A 72 -25.68 0.11 31.32
CA VAL A 72 -26.13 1.50 31.13
C VAL A 72 -26.41 2.06 32.51
N SER A 73 -25.68 3.09 32.90
CA SER A 73 -25.91 3.87 34.13
C SER A 73 -25.49 5.31 33.86
N SER A 74 -26.46 6.22 33.91
CA SER A 74 -26.28 7.67 33.76
C SER A 74 -26.67 8.37 35.07
N PRO A 75 -26.42 9.67 35.25
CA PRO A 75 -25.10 10.25 35.44
C PRO A 75 -24.95 10.81 36.87
N ARG A 76 -23.72 10.89 37.40
CA ARG A 76 -23.43 11.68 38.61
C ARG A 76 -22.75 13.00 38.24
N THR A 77 -23.27 14.09 38.78
CA THR A 77 -22.84 15.45 38.50
C THR A 77 -21.67 15.88 39.39
N LEU A 78 -20.95 16.93 38.94
CA LEU A 78 -20.01 17.75 39.71
C LEU A 78 -18.74 17.08 40.26
N SER A 79 -17.69 17.08 39.43
CA SER A 79 -16.50 17.86 39.81
C SER A 79 -15.99 18.67 38.61
N SER A 80 -16.03 20.00 38.75
CA SER A 80 -15.68 20.96 37.69
C SER A 80 -14.20 21.32 37.76
N HIS A 81 -13.28 20.36 37.63
CA HIS A 81 -11.83 20.64 37.61
C HIS A 81 -10.97 19.51 36.96
N ARG A 82 -11.22 19.16 35.69
CA ARG A 82 -10.25 18.42 34.84
C ARG A 82 -10.61 18.49 33.34
N LYS A 83 -10.39 19.66 32.73
CA LYS A 83 -10.57 19.91 31.28
C LYS A 83 -9.41 20.70 30.64
N SER A 84 -8.21 20.61 31.22
CA SER A 84 -7.00 21.31 30.76
C SER A 84 -5.90 20.38 30.20
N ASP A 85 -5.89 19.10 30.59
CA ASP A 85 -4.74 18.22 30.33
C ASP A 85 -5.04 17.05 29.39
N ALA A 86 -6.31 16.75 29.11
CA ALA A 86 -6.69 15.74 28.10
C ALA A 86 -6.49 16.25 26.66
N ASP A 87 -6.52 17.57 26.45
CA ASP A 87 -6.26 18.21 25.14
C ASP A 87 -4.75 18.40 24.84
N LYS A 88 -3.87 18.02 25.79
CA LYS A 88 -2.45 17.85 25.52
C LYS A 88 -2.18 16.43 25.04
N LYS A 89 -2.66 16.09 23.84
CA LYS A 89 -1.89 15.15 23.03
C LYS A 89 -0.53 15.79 22.83
N LEU A 90 0.50 15.20 23.43
CA LEU A 90 1.91 15.50 23.16
C LEU A 90 2.19 15.13 21.71
N ALA A 91 1.78 15.99 20.78
CA ALA A 91 2.42 16.10 19.49
C ALA A 91 3.80 16.69 19.76
N GLN A 92 4.73 15.82 20.16
CA GLN A 92 6.16 16.13 20.17
C GLN A 92 6.48 16.69 18.79
N ARG A 93 7.11 17.85 18.77
CA ARG A 93 7.50 18.50 17.54
C ARG A 93 8.61 17.72 16.89
N ILE A 94 8.77 17.89 15.58
CA ILE A 94 9.89 17.30 14.86
C ILE A 94 11.21 17.80 15.48
N GLU A 95 11.25 19.09 15.84
CA GLU A 95 12.40 19.77 16.46
C GLU A 95 12.61 19.44 17.96
N ASP A 96 11.69 18.71 18.60
CA ASP A 96 11.89 18.24 20.00
C ASP A 96 12.79 16.98 20.08
N HIS A 97 13.19 16.42 18.92
CA HIS A 97 13.97 15.19 18.81
C HIS A 97 15.45 15.49 18.47
N PRO A 98 16.41 14.68 18.93
CA PRO A 98 17.81 14.82 18.54
C PRO A 98 18.01 14.70 17.03
N GLU A 99 18.89 15.54 16.48
CA GLU A 99 19.38 15.45 15.10
C GLU A 99 19.82 14.02 14.75
N GLY A 100 19.53 13.58 13.53
CA GLY A 100 19.75 12.19 13.11
C GLY A 100 18.47 11.45 12.73
N TYR A 101 18.56 10.12 12.76
CA TYR A 101 17.43 9.20 12.67
C TYR A 101 16.24 9.53 13.60
N PRO A 102 16.39 10.03 14.85
CA PRO A 102 15.23 10.38 15.69
C PRO A 102 14.39 11.51 15.10
N GLN A 103 15.03 12.59 14.63
CA GLN A 103 14.36 13.72 13.97
C GLN A 103 13.74 13.29 12.63
N LEU A 104 14.43 12.47 11.82
CA LEU A 104 13.88 11.90 10.58
C LEU A 104 12.65 11.02 10.85
N ALA A 105 12.70 10.17 11.87
CA ALA A 105 11.56 9.33 12.26
C ALA A 105 10.37 10.18 12.75
N ALA A 106 10.64 11.25 13.51
CA ALA A 106 9.62 12.22 13.91
C ALA A 106 9.01 12.96 12.71
N PHE A 107 9.83 13.31 11.70
CA PHE A 107 9.37 13.93 10.46
C PHE A 107 8.48 13.01 9.63
N ILE A 108 8.92 11.76 9.37
CA ILE A 108 8.12 10.74 8.67
C ILE A 108 6.80 10.49 9.41
N ASN A 109 6.83 10.42 10.75
CA ASN A 109 5.64 10.24 11.59
C ASN A 109 4.80 11.52 11.79
N SER A 110 5.22 12.67 11.26
CA SER A 110 4.49 13.92 11.45
C SER A 110 3.18 13.97 10.65
N ASP A 111 3.12 13.27 9.50
CA ASP A 111 1.95 13.22 8.61
C ASP A 111 2.00 11.95 7.74
N GLU A 112 0.84 11.34 7.50
CA GLU A 112 0.71 10.17 6.63
C GLU A 112 1.17 10.47 5.19
N ASN A 113 1.12 11.74 4.77
CA ASN A 113 1.65 12.22 3.51
C ASN A 113 3.18 12.06 3.35
N PHE A 114 3.92 11.95 4.47
CA PHE A 114 5.37 11.77 4.52
C PHE A 114 5.80 10.33 4.87
N MET A 115 4.85 9.39 4.94
CA MET A 115 5.12 7.94 4.97
C MET A 115 5.59 7.44 3.60
N ILE A 116 6.74 7.95 3.17
CA ILE A 116 7.39 7.68 1.89
C ILE A 116 8.57 6.75 2.17
N CYS A 117 8.66 5.65 1.43
CA CYS A 117 9.79 4.73 1.51
C CYS A 117 10.31 4.37 0.12
N ARG A 118 11.57 3.93 0.06
CA ARG A 118 12.15 3.37 -1.17
C ARG A 118 11.65 1.94 -1.38
N LYS A 119 11.12 1.64 -2.57
CA LYS A 119 10.56 0.33 -2.92
C LYS A 119 11.63 -0.71 -3.26
N TYR A 120 12.85 -0.27 -3.60
CA TYR A 120 14.00 -1.10 -4.00
C TYR A 120 13.68 -2.00 -5.20
N GLY A 121 13.00 -1.46 -6.21
CA GLY A 121 12.45 -2.25 -7.33
C GLY A 121 13.51 -3.08 -8.05
N PHE A 122 14.66 -2.47 -8.37
CA PHE A 122 15.78 -3.14 -9.03
C PHE A 122 16.36 -4.31 -8.22
N LEU A 123 16.56 -4.13 -6.90
CA LEU A 123 17.09 -5.20 -6.05
C LEU A 123 16.08 -6.36 -5.92
N ARG A 124 14.79 -6.05 -5.79
CA ARG A 124 13.73 -7.08 -5.76
C ARG A 124 13.69 -7.88 -7.06
N SER A 125 13.80 -7.22 -8.22
CA SER A 125 13.91 -7.91 -9.51
C SER A 125 15.16 -8.80 -9.60
N ARG A 126 16.32 -8.36 -9.07
CA ARG A 126 17.53 -9.21 -9.02
C ARG A 126 17.36 -10.44 -8.13
N VAL A 127 16.72 -10.30 -6.97
CA VAL A 127 16.41 -11.43 -6.08
C VAL A 127 15.44 -12.40 -6.77
N LEU A 128 14.40 -11.90 -7.43
CA LEU A 128 13.46 -12.72 -8.19
C LEU A 128 14.16 -13.54 -9.29
N LEU A 129 15.00 -12.89 -10.10
CA LEU A 129 15.78 -13.57 -11.16
C LEU A 129 16.73 -14.62 -10.58
N TYR A 130 17.37 -14.35 -9.44
CA TYR A 130 18.21 -15.32 -8.75
C TYR A 130 17.41 -16.55 -8.29
N ARG A 131 16.18 -16.37 -7.75
CA ARG A 131 15.31 -17.50 -7.37
C ARG A 131 14.81 -18.30 -8.57
N GLN A 132 14.56 -17.65 -9.71
CA GLN A 132 14.22 -18.32 -10.96
C GLN A 132 15.39 -19.18 -11.49
N ASP A 133 16.63 -18.71 -11.35
CA ASP A 133 17.82 -19.50 -11.69
C ASP A 133 18.01 -20.71 -10.76
N GLU A 134 17.82 -20.54 -9.44
CA GLU A 134 17.83 -21.66 -8.48
C GLU A 134 16.80 -22.74 -8.85
N LEU A 135 15.56 -22.35 -9.15
CA LEU A 135 14.50 -23.29 -9.55
C LEU A 135 14.78 -23.96 -10.89
N ARG A 136 15.27 -23.23 -11.90
CA ARG A 136 15.62 -23.80 -13.23
C ARG A 136 16.71 -24.87 -13.12
N ARG A 137 17.67 -24.73 -12.20
CA ARG A 137 18.68 -25.77 -11.96
C ARG A 137 18.02 -27.02 -11.40
N LEU A 138 17.21 -26.89 -10.33
CA LEU A 138 16.53 -28.03 -9.72
C LEU A 138 15.53 -28.71 -10.67
N GLU A 139 14.86 -27.95 -11.53
CA GLU A 139 13.99 -28.47 -12.60
C GLU A 139 14.78 -29.31 -13.61
N ARG A 140 15.94 -28.83 -14.07
CA ARG A 140 16.84 -29.61 -14.94
C ARG A 140 17.36 -30.87 -14.23
N ASP A 141 17.85 -30.74 -13.00
CA ASP A 141 18.39 -31.86 -12.23
C ASP A 141 17.30 -32.94 -12.00
N LEU A 142 16.03 -32.53 -11.88
CA LEU A 142 14.88 -33.43 -11.79
C LEU A 142 14.57 -34.11 -13.12
N LEU A 143 14.67 -33.39 -14.24
CA LEU A 143 14.48 -33.93 -15.59
C LEU A 143 15.61 -34.89 -16.01
N GLU A 144 16.83 -34.70 -15.53
CA GLU A 144 17.93 -35.67 -15.69
C GLU A 144 17.65 -36.94 -14.89
N ALA A 145 17.29 -36.82 -13.60
CA ALA A 145 16.89 -37.96 -12.78
C ALA A 145 15.68 -38.75 -13.34
N ASP A 146 14.69 -38.05 -13.92
CA ASP A 146 13.55 -38.69 -14.60
C ASP A 146 13.97 -39.46 -15.87
N GLN A 147 15.03 -39.04 -16.57
CA GLN A 147 15.58 -39.71 -17.74
C GLN A 147 16.47 -40.91 -17.39
N GLU A 148 17.20 -40.83 -16.28
CA GLU A 148 17.96 -41.95 -15.70
C GLU A 148 17.00 -43.05 -15.22
N ASP A 149 16.00 -42.69 -14.40
CA ASP A 149 14.96 -43.64 -13.96
C ASP A 149 14.18 -44.25 -15.14
N ALA A 150 14.01 -43.54 -16.26
CA ALA A 150 13.33 -44.07 -17.45
C ALA A 150 14.14 -45.16 -18.17
N GLN A 151 15.46 -45.20 -17.96
CA GLN A 151 16.36 -46.22 -18.51
C GLN A 151 16.57 -47.35 -17.50
N ASP A 152 16.91 -47.01 -16.25
CA ASP A 152 17.40 -47.97 -15.27
C ASP A 152 16.30 -48.53 -14.35
N CYS A 153 15.31 -47.72 -13.93
CA CYS A 153 14.25 -48.16 -13.01
C CYS A 153 12.85 -47.60 -13.34
N PRO A 154 12.20 -48.02 -14.45
CA PRO A 154 10.92 -47.43 -14.90
C PRO A 154 9.75 -47.62 -13.93
N LEU A 155 9.87 -48.48 -12.92
CA LEU A 155 8.86 -48.66 -11.88
C LEU A 155 8.89 -47.55 -10.83
N ALA A 156 10.05 -46.95 -10.53
CA ALA A 156 10.17 -45.85 -9.58
C ALA A 156 9.42 -44.59 -10.07
N LEU A 157 9.52 -44.27 -11.37
CA LEU A 157 8.71 -43.23 -12.04
C LEU A 157 7.19 -43.39 -11.85
N ARG A 158 6.72 -44.64 -11.68
CA ARG A 158 5.28 -44.96 -11.62
C ARG A 158 4.78 -45.20 -10.19
N SER A 159 5.69 -45.28 -9.22
CA SER A 159 5.39 -45.63 -7.83
C SER A 159 6.32 -44.89 -6.90
N ARG A 160 5.82 -43.81 -6.28
CA ARG A 160 6.52 -43.07 -5.21
C ARG A 160 7.01 -43.99 -4.09
N LYS A 161 6.23 -45.03 -3.74
CA LYS A 161 6.64 -46.02 -2.75
C LYS A 161 7.92 -46.75 -3.19
N THR A 162 8.00 -47.13 -4.46
CA THR A 162 9.16 -47.83 -5.03
C THR A 162 10.38 -46.91 -5.16
N ASP A 163 10.20 -45.61 -5.39
CA ASP A 163 11.28 -44.60 -5.34
C ASP A 163 11.82 -44.37 -3.90
N GLU A 164 10.95 -44.40 -2.89
CA GLU A 164 11.35 -44.23 -1.48
C GLU A 164 11.92 -45.49 -0.82
N GLU A 165 11.65 -46.68 -1.36
CA GLU A 165 12.15 -47.98 -0.85
C GLU A 165 13.50 -48.40 -1.47
N ARG A 166 14.15 -47.53 -2.25
CA ARG A 166 15.48 -47.81 -2.85
C ARG A 166 16.61 -47.92 -1.80
N PRO A 167 17.69 -48.66 -2.09
CA PRO A 167 18.89 -48.71 -1.25
C PRO A 167 19.49 -47.32 -1.01
N GLN A 168 20.14 -47.09 0.14
CA GLN A 168 20.76 -45.78 0.44
C GLN A 168 21.89 -45.38 -0.51
N ASP A 169 22.50 -46.33 -1.20
CA ASP A 169 23.55 -46.09 -2.20
C ASP A 169 22.99 -45.68 -3.57
N GLU A 170 21.67 -45.82 -3.79
CA GLU A 170 20.97 -45.38 -5.00
C GLU A 170 20.34 -43.99 -4.80
N TYR A 171 20.27 -43.21 -5.88
CA TYR A 171 19.57 -41.95 -5.88
C TYR A 171 18.05 -42.15 -5.69
N SER A 172 17.45 -41.34 -4.81
CA SER A 172 16.00 -41.22 -4.65
C SER A 172 15.57 -39.80 -4.97
N ARG A 173 14.40 -39.64 -5.58
CA ARG A 173 13.89 -38.34 -6.06
C ARG A 173 13.36 -37.46 -4.94
N LYS A 174 12.92 -38.07 -3.83
CA LYS A 174 12.37 -37.41 -2.65
C LYS A 174 13.18 -36.20 -2.15
N PRO A 175 14.49 -36.29 -1.84
CA PRO A 175 15.27 -35.14 -1.37
C PRO A 175 15.32 -33.98 -2.39
N LEU A 176 15.28 -34.28 -3.70
CA LEU A 176 15.22 -33.22 -4.72
C LEU A 176 13.85 -32.55 -4.75
N ILE A 177 12.76 -33.31 -4.65
CA ILE A 177 11.38 -32.78 -4.55
C ILE A 177 11.19 -31.95 -3.28
N GLU A 178 11.70 -32.39 -2.13
CA GLU A 178 11.65 -31.63 -0.86
C GLU A 178 12.43 -30.30 -0.96
N LYS A 179 13.60 -30.32 -1.63
CA LYS A 179 14.38 -29.11 -1.94
C LYS A 179 13.66 -28.17 -2.91
N ILE A 180 12.95 -28.70 -3.90
CA ILE A 180 12.12 -27.93 -4.83
C ILE A 180 10.93 -27.29 -4.10
N ASP A 181 10.19 -28.03 -3.26
CA ASP A 181 9.08 -27.50 -2.47
C ASP A 181 9.52 -26.36 -1.53
N ALA A 182 10.66 -26.52 -0.85
CA ALA A 182 11.26 -25.45 -0.05
C ALA A 182 11.56 -24.20 -0.89
N LYS A 183 12.21 -24.36 -2.05
CA LYS A 183 12.57 -23.24 -2.94
C LYS A 183 11.37 -22.59 -3.64
N LEU A 184 10.33 -23.36 -3.97
CA LEU A 184 9.06 -22.84 -4.48
C LEU A 184 8.37 -21.95 -3.44
N LYS A 185 8.35 -22.34 -2.16
CA LYS A 185 7.79 -21.50 -1.08
C LYS A 185 8.51 -20.17 -0.94
N GLU A 186 9.84 -20.16 -1.02
CA GLU A 186 10.65 -18.93 -0.99
C GLU A 186 10.38 -18.03 -2.22
N TYR A 187 10.27 -18.62 -3.42
CA TYR A 187 9.92 -17.91 -4.65
C TYR A 187 8.50 -17.33 -4.59
N ASP A 188 7.51 -18.12 -4.18
CA ASP A 188 6.12 -17.71 -4.04
C ASP A 188 5.94 -16.56 -3.04
N SER A 189 6.66 -16.56 -1.91
CA SER A 189 6.67 -15.42 -0.98
C SER A 189 7.18 -14.17 -1.68
N THR A 190 8.32 -14.28 -2.37
CA THR A 190 8.95 -13.18 -3.12
C THR A 190 7.99 -12.60 -4.18
N VAL A 191 7.25 -13.45 -4.90
CA VAL A 191 6.26 -13.04 -5.90
C VAL A 191 5.03 -12.38 -5.27
N LYS A 192 4.50 -12.93 -4.16
CA LYS A 192 3.36 -12.34 -3.41
C LYS A 192 3.72 -10.96 -2.85
N GLU A 193 4.90 -10.85 -2.26
CA GLU A 193 5.47 -9.59 -1.79
C GLU A 193 5.62 -8.59 -2.94
N LEU A 194 6.27 -8.98 -4.04
CA LEU A 194 6.44 -8.10 -5.21
C LEU A 194 5.11 -7.62 -5.78
N LYS A 195 4.09 -8.50 -5.86
CA LYS A 195 2.73 -8.11 -6.25
C LYS A 195 2.15 -7.04 -5.32
N ASN A 196 2.24 -7.22 -4.00
CA ASN A 196 1.77 -6.25 -3.03
C ASN A 196 2.49 -4.90 -3.21
N TYR A 197 3.81 -4.91 -3.41
CA TYR A 197 4.61 -3.71 -3.64
C TYR A 197 4.29 -3.01 -4.98
N LEU A 198 4.00 -3.76 -6.05
CA LEU A 198 3.55 -3.21 -7.34
C LEU A 198 2.13 -2.61 -7.28
N CYS A 199 1.31 -3.01 -6.31
CA CYS A 199 0.00 -2.40 -6.05
C CYS A 199 0.07 -1.13 -5.18
N MET A 200 1.21 -0.81 -4.58
CA MET A 200 1.39 0.44 -3.83
C MET A 200 1.53 1.63 -4.80
N LYS A 201 1.12 2.83 -4.36
CA LYS A 201 1.09 4.04 -5.20
C LYS A 201 2.39 4.84 -5.10
N ALA A 202 2.85 5.40 -6.22
CA ALA A 202 3.88 6.42 -6.19
C ALA A 202 3.40 7.63 -5.36
N PRO A 203 4.27 8.27 -4.55
CA PRO A 203 3.91 9.43 -3.77
C PRO A 203 3.53 10.60 -4.68
N SER A 204 2.58 11.43 -4.25
CA SER A 204 2.31 12.72 -4.90
C SER A 204 3.61 13.51 -5.07
N THR A 205 3.84 14.04 -6.29
CA THR A 205 5.02 14.84 -6.65
C THR A 205 5.25 16.00 -5.67
N ARG A 206 4.18 16.57 -5.13
CA ARG A 206 4.25 17.62 -4.10
C ARG A 206 4.82 17.11 -2.78
N ASN A 207 4.36 15.95 -2.31
CA ASN A 207 4.82 15.37 -1.04
C ASN A 207 6.27 14.91 -1.17
N LEU A 208 6.62 14.24 -2.28
CA LEU A 208 8.00 13.83 -2.57
C LEU A 208 8.94 15.04 -2.64
N LYS A 209 8.55 16.13 -3.34
CA LYS A 209 9.35 17.36 -3.39
C LYS A 209 9.52 18.01 -2.02
N SER A 210 8.50 17.97 -1.17
CA SER A 210 8.57 18.53 0.20
C SER A 210 9.47 17.68 1.10
N PHE A 211 9.40 16.34 0.98
CA PHE A 211 10.27 15.38 1.66
C PHE A 211 11.74 15.55 1.25
N VAL A 212 12.02 15.63 -0.05
CA VAL A 212 13.38 15.82 -0.57
C VAL A 212 13.94 17.19 -0.18
N ALA A 213 13.13 18.26 -0.24
CA ALA A 213 13.56 19.59 0.22
C ALA A 213 13.89 19.60 1.71
N TRP A 214 13.06 18.97 2.56
CA TRP A 214 13.33 18.82 3.99
C TRP A 214 14.65 18.08 4.25
N MET A 215 14.84 16.92 3.61
CA MET A 215 16.09 16.15 3.68
C MET A 215 17.33 16.94 3.24
N GLN A 216 17.19 17.83 2.24
CA GLN A 216 18.29 18.67 1.75
C GLN A 216 18.59 19.87 2.64
N ASN A 217 17.59 20.38 3.38
CA ASN A 217 17.74 21.56 4.25
C ASN A 217 18.24 21.19 5.65
N GLU A 218 17.60 20.21 6.29
CA GLU A 218 17.95 19.77 7.65
C GLU A 218 19.12 18.76 7.66
N ALA A 219 19.37 18.08 6.53
CA ALA A 219 20.43 17.09 6.36
C ALA A 219 20.60 16.11 7.55
N PRO A 220 19.53 15.43 8.00
CA PRO A 220 19.55 14.64 9.24
C PRO A 220 20.31 13.31 9.13
N LEU A 221 20.88 12.98 7.97
CA LEU A 221 21.62 11.74 7.74
C LEU A 221 23.00 12.07 7.16
N THR A 222 23.93 11.12 7.26
CA THR A 222 25.21 11.23 6.55
C THR A 222 25.00 11.22 5.03
N GLN A 223 26.00 11.67 4.26
CA GLN A 223 25.89 11.70 2.79
C GLN A 223 25.66 10.30 2.22
N GLU A 224 26.47 9.32 2.63
CA GLU A 224 26.37 7.91 2.20
C GLU A 224 24.98 7.30 2.52
N GLU A 225 24.38 7.67 3.65
CA GLU A 225 23.03 7.25 4.02
C GLU A 225 21.92 8.02 3.30
N SER A 226 22.23 9.16 2.67
CA SER A 226 21.30 10.03 1.94
C SER A 226 21.21 9.71 0.44
N ASP A 227 22.16 8.95 -0.12
CA ASP A 227 22.25 8.61 -1.55
C ASP A 227 20.98 7.90 -2.11
N PHE A 228 20.12 7.34 -1.26
CA PHE A 228 18.83 6.80 -1.72
C PHE A 228 17.91 7.88 -2.32
N LEU A 229 18.11 9.17 -1.99
CA LEU A 229 17.34 10.31 -2.51
C LEU A 229 17.54 10.56 -4.01
N GLU A 230 18.67 10.11 -4.59
CA GLU A 230 18.92 10.19 -6.03
C GLU A 230 17.88 9.39 -6.84
N HIS A 231 17.32 8.33 -6.24
CA HIS A 231 16.44 7.38 -6.89
C HIS A 231 14.97 7.81 -6.82
N GLN A 232 14.64 8.99 -7.35
CA GLN A 232 13.31 9.61 -7.20
C GLN A 232 12.15 8.75 -7.73
N ASP A 233 12.38 7.95 -8.78
CA ASP A 233 11.38 7.03 -9.35
C ASP A 233 11.19 5.74 -8.51
N ASP A 234 12.05 5.48 -7.52
CA ASP A 234 12.03 4.28 -6.67
C ASP A 234 11.27 4.51 -5.35
N PHE A 235 10.62 5.67 -5.16
CA PHE A 235 9.80 5.96 -3.98
C PHE A 235 8.34 5.51 -4.11
N VAL A 236 7.73 5.16 -2.97
CA VAL A 236 6.34 4.73 -2.82
C VAL A 236 5.74 5.31 -1.53
N ALA A 237 4.46 5.67 -1.57
CA ALA A 237 3.69 6.03 -0.38
C ALA A 237 3.12 4.78 0.29
N VAL A 238 3.40 4.62 1.59
CA VAL A 238 2.90 3.51 2.41
C VAL A 238 1.44 3.73 2.85
N SER A 239 1.02 5.00 2.99
CA SER A 239 -0.36 5.36 3.31
C SER A 239 -1.31 5.00 2.16
N SER A 240 -2.26 4.09 2.40
CA SER A 240 -3.27 3.65 1.42
C SER A 240 -4.18 4.79 0.92
N GLU A 241 -4.33 5.82 1.74
CA GLU A 241 -5.30 6.92 1.60
C GLU A 241 -4.91 8.02 0.61
N GLN A 242 -3.87 7.83 -0.21
CA GLN A 242 -3.61 8.65 -1.40
C GLN A 242 -4.64 8.31 -2.50
N GLU A 243 -5.90 8.55 -2.18
CA GLU A 243 -7.10 8.15 -2.89
C GLU A 243 -7.44 9.12 -4.05
N ALA A 244 -6.87 10.32 -4.06
CA ALA A 244 -7.28 11.41 -4.94
C ALA A 244 -6.27 11.76 -6.04
N GLY A 245 -5.27 10.92 -6.37
CA GLY A 245 -4.10 11.31 -7.20
C GLY A 245 -4.35 12.09 -8.51
N TRP A 246 -5.51 11.96 -9.17
CA TRP A 246 -5.90 12.81 -10.31
C TRP A 246 -6.84 13.97 -9.93
N LEU A 247 -7.75 13.73 -8.99
CA LEU A 247 -8.67 14.74 -8.44
C LEU A 247 -7.91 15.82 -7.68
N ASP A 248 -6.90 15.48 -6.89
CA ASP A 248 -5.99 16.41 -6.23
C ASP A 248 -5.28 17.30 -7.25
N GLY A 249 -4.87 16.78 -8.41
CA GLY A 249 -4.27 17.60 -9.47
C GLY A 249 -5.27 18.64 -10.00
N VAL A 250 -6.45 18.19 -10.43
CA VAL A 250 -7.52 19.06 -10.96
C VAL A 250 -8.01 20.06 -9.91
N VAL A 251 -8.24 19.61 -8.67
CA VAL A 251 -8.65 20.46 -7.55
C VAL A 251 -7.54 21.42 -7.19
N GLU A 252 -6.29 21.00 -7.05
CA GLU A 252 -5.18 21.90 -6.68
C GLU A 252 -4.93 22.94 -7.77
N ASP A 253 -5.04 22.61 -9.06
CA ASP A 253 -4.90 23.58 -10.15
C ASP A 253 -6.09 24.54 -10.25
N THR A 254 -7.32 24.04 -10.11
CA THR A 254 -8.53 24.88 -9.99
C THR A 254 -8.44 25.81 -8.78
N LEU A 255 -7.87 25.33 -7.67
CA LEU A 255 -7.71 26.05 -6.41
C LEU A 255 -6.55 27.05 -6.46
N LYS A 256 -5.44 26.74 -7.14
CA LYS A 256 -4.36 27.69 -7.47
C LYS A 256 -4.88 28.84 -8.34
N TRP A 257 -5.76 28.54 -9.29
CA TRP A 257 -6.38 29.52 -10.18
C TRP A 257 -7.43 30.39 -9.48
N CYS A 258 -8.33 29.77 -8.72
CA CYS A 258 -9.46 30.45 -8.06
C CYS A 258 -9.08 31.15 -6.75
N MET A 259 -8.04 30.69 -6.04
CA MET A 259 -7.77 31.10 -4.66
C MET A 259 -6.33 31.58 -4.41
N PRO A 260 -6.10 32.83 -3.94
CA PRO A 260 -4.76 33.31 -3.63
C PRO A 260 -4.13 32.55 -2.45
N LYS A 261 -2.79 32.39 -2.50
CA LYS A 261 -1.96 31.59 -1.58
C LYS A 261 -2.35 31.71 -0.09
N LYS A 262 -2.59 32.94 0.39
CA LYS A 262 -2.97 33.24 1.80
C LYS A 262 -4.30 32.60 2.23
N ILE A 263 -5.28 32.49 1.34
CA ILE A 263 -6.58 31.88 1.66
C ILE A 263 -6.43 30.36 1.66
N ARG A 264 -5.72 29.80 0.68
CA ARG A 264 -5.36 28.37 0.66
C ARG A 264 -4.64 27.95 1.94
N GLU A 265 -3.64 28.70 2.38
CA GLU A 265 -2.91 28.39 3.62
C GLU A 265 -3.84 28.43 4.85
N ARG A 266 -4.74 29.43 4.96
CA ARG A 266 -5.74 29.47 6.05
C ARG A 266 -6.75 28.32 6.00
N LEU A 267 -7.20 27.93 4.81
CA LEU A 267 -8.22 26.90 4.65
C LEU A 267 -7.64 25.51 4.92
N PHE A 268 -6.50 25.19 4.32
CA PHE A 268 -5.95 23.82 4.28
C PHE A 268 -4.98 23.51 5.43
N THR A 269 -4.35 24.51 6.05
CA THR A 269 -3.42 24.28 7.16
C THR A 269 -4.17 24.32 8.50
N SER A 270 -4.09 23.25 9.30
CA SER A 270 -4.61 23.25 10.66
C SER A 270 -3.67 23.98 11.62
N LYS A 271 -4.20 24.70 12.62
CA LYS A 271 -3.41 25.29 13.71
C LYS A 271 -2.63 24.24 14.50
N GLU A 272 -3.08 22.99 14.48
CA GLU A 272 -2.36 21.87 15.12
C GLU A 272 -1.24 21.31 14.26
N GLN A 273 -1.31 21.45 12.93
CA GLN A 273 -0.22 21.06 12.03
C GLN A 273 0.91 22.09 12.05
N VAL A 274 0.60 23.39 12.09
CA VAL A 274 1.59 24.47 12.36
C VAL A 274 2.29 24.30 13.72
N ARG A 275 1.72 23.51 14.64
CA ARG A 275 2.38 23.20 15.92
C ARG A 275 3.40 22.06 15.83
N LYS A 276 3.35 21.20 14.80
CA LYS A 276 4.20 20.01 14.66
C LYS A 276 5.60 20.32 14.09
N SER A 277 5.73 21.37 13.28
CA SER A 277 7.02 21.84 12.78
C SER A 277 7.01 23.36 12.54
N ASN A 278 8.17 23.97 12.69
CA ASN A 278 8.43 25.38 12.35
C ASN A 278 9.08 25.55 10.97
N ASP A 279 9.41 24.46 10.25
CA ASP A 279 10.10 24.54 8.96
C ASP A 279 9.18 25.17 7.87
N PRO A 280 9.61 26.25 7.19
CA PRO A 280 8.84 26.92 6.14
C PRO A 280 8.59 26.06 4.88
N TYR A 281 9.34 24.99 4.66
CA TYR A 281 9.23 24.07 3.52
C TYR A 281 8.28 22.89 3.79
N VAL A 282 7.94 22.62 5.06
CA VAL A 282 7.09 21.48 5.45
C VAL A 282 5.60 21.86 5.46
N HIS A 283 4.95 21.68 4.31
CA HIS A 283 3.54 22.05 4.11
C HIS A 283 2.55 20.92 4.47
N LEU A 284 2.35 20.72 5.78
CA LEU A 284 1.34 19.83 6.36
C LEU A 284 -0.10 20.28 6.01
N ILE A 285 -0.85 19.45 5.28
CA ILE A 285 -2.25 19.72 4.89
C ILE A 285 -3.22 18.92 5.76
N SER A 286 -4.29 19.54 6.25
CA SER A 286 -5.33 18.83 6.97
C SER A 286 -6.22 18.06 6.01
N LYS A 287 -6.01 16.74 5.91
CA LYS A 287 -6.82 15.83 5.06
C LYS A 287 -8.33 16.02 5.25
N TYR A 288 -8.79 16.09 6.50
CA TYR A 288 -10.20 16.36 6.85
C TYR A 288 -10.77 17.62 6.16
N ARG A 289 -9.96 18.69 6.03
CA ARG A 289 -10.39 19.93 5.38
C ARG A 289 -10.36 19.85 3.86
N VAL A 290 -9.44 19.08 3.28
CA VAL A 290 -9.47 18.74 1.85
C VAL A 290 -10.76 17.97 1.54
N ASP A 291 -11.02 16.89 2.26
CA ASP A 291 -12.23 16.07 2.09
C ASP A 291 -13.51 16.89 2.29
N MET A 292 -13.56 17.76 3.28
CA MET A 292 -14.69 18.67 3.51
C MET A 292 -14.89 19.65 2.35
N LEU A 293 -13.81 20.23 1.81
CA LEU A 293 -13.88 21.15 0.67
C LEU A 293 -14.26 20.44 -0.63
N VAL A 294 -13.71 19.26 -0.90
CA VAL A 294 -14.08 18.45 -2.07
C VAL A 294 -15.56 18.09 -2.01
N ARG A 295 -16.05 17.67 -0.83
CA ARG A 295 -17.49 17.42 -0.61
C ARG A 295 -18.33 18.69 -0.78
N LEU A 296 -17.87 19.84 -0.30
CA LEU A 296 -18.58 21.12 -0.45
C LEU A 296 -18.64 21.57 -1.92
N ILE A 297 -17.54 21.46 -2.68
CA ILE A 297 -17.53 21.74 -4.12
C ILE A 297 -18.48 20.79 -4.85
N LEU A 298 -18.44 19.49 -4.53
CA LEU A 298 -19.34 18.49 -5.11
C LEU A 298 -20.82 18.81 -4.83
N THR A 299 -21.19 19.20 -3.61
CA THR A 299 -22.58 19.55 -3.28
C THR A 299 -23.03 20.85 -3.95
N ILE A 300 -22.21 21.91 -3.94
CA ILE A 300 -22.52 23.17 -4.64
C ILE A 300 -22.66 22.92 -6.14
N THR A 301 -21.74 22.17 -6.74
CA THR A 301 -21.75 21.84 -8.18
C THR A 301 -22.99 21.02 -8.54
N THR A 302 -23.36 20.03 -7.73
CA THR A 302 -24.55 19.20 -7.95
C THR A 302 -25.84 20.03 -7.83
N VAL A 303 -25.97 20.88 -6.81
CA VAL A 303 -27.15 21.76 -6.64
C VAL A 303 -27.22 22.80 -7.76
N GLY A 304 -26.09 23.42 -8.12
CA GLY A 304 -26.01 24.40 -9.21
C GLY A 304 -26.37 23.80 -10.57
N LEU A 305 -25.94 22.57 -10.85
CA LEU A 305 -26.32 21.83 -12.05
C LEU A 305 -27.78 21.34 -12.00
N LEU A 306 -28.37 21.09 -10.83
CA LEU A 306 -29.78 20.68 -10.76
C LEU A 306 -30.76 21.85 -10.88
N VAL A 307 -30.42 23.01 -10.31
CA VAL A 307 -31.29 24.21 -10.24
C VAL A 307 -31.00 25.22 -11.35
N GLY A 308 -29.75 25.31 -11.81
CA GLY A 308 -29.35 26.21 -12.90
C GLY A 308 -30.11 26.00 -14.22
N PRO A 309 -30.25 24.77 -14.75
CA PRO A 309 -30.94 24.54 -16.01
C PRO A 309 -32.42 24.91 -15.94
N SER A 310 -33.11 24.63 -14.83
CA SER A 310 -34.55 24.95 -14.69
C SER A 310 -34.78 26.46 -14.59
N ALA A 311 -33.91 27.19 -13.89
CA ALA A 311 -33.92 28.65 -13.88
C ALA A 311 -33.65 29.25 -15.27
N VAL A 312 -32.67 28.70 -16.01
CA VAL A 312 -32.35 29.19 -17.37
C VAL A 312 -33.46 28.84 -18.37
N LEU A 313 -34.04 27.63 -18.31
CA LEU A 313 -35.20 27.24 -19.15
C LEU A 313 -36.37 28.21 -19.02
N PHE A 314 -36.62 28.72 -17.81
CA PHE A 314 -37.69 29.68 -17.56
C PHE A 314 -37.45 31.05 -18.24
N THR A 315 -36.19 31.43 -18.46
CA THR A 315 -35.84 32.72 -19.08
C THR A 315 -35.76 32.70 -20.61
N VAL A 316 -35.73 31.52 -21.24
CA VAL A 316 -35.56 31.38 -22.70
C VAL A 316 -36.91 31.27 -23.41
N SER A 317 -37.22 32.27 -24.23
CA SER A 317 -38.42 32.34 -25.09
C SER A 317 -38.53 31.18 -26.11
N ASP A 318 -39.71 31.00 -26.71
CA ASP A 318 -40.17 29.76 -27.37
C ASP A 318 -39.50 29.33 -28.69
N HIS A 319 -38.19 29.08 -28.62
CA HIS A 319 -37.47 28.31 -29.61
C HIS A 319 -37.19 26.91 -29.05
N GLY A 320 -38.04 25.93 -29.39
CA GLY A 320 -37.91 24.54 -28.91
C GLY A 320 -36.53 23.92 -29.18
N VAL A 321 -35.89 24.28 -30.32
CA VAL A 321 -34.52 23.87 -30.65
C VAL A 321 -33.51 24.38 -29.63
N MET A 322 -33.64 25.63 -29.16
CA MET A 322 -32.75 26.20 -28.14
C MET A 322 -32.96 25.50 -26.78
N LYS A 323 -34.20 25.18 -26.42
CA LYS A 323 -34.52 24.43 -25.19
C LYS A 323 -33.90 23.02 -25.22
N ILE A 324 -33.96 22.31 -26.35
CA ILE A 324 -33.31 21.00 -26.54
C ILE A 324 -31.77 21.11 -26.45
N LEU A 325 -31.16 22.07 -27.15
CA LEU A 325 -29.72 22.28 -27.15
C LEU A 325 -29.20 22.63 -25.75
N LEU A 326 -29.98 23.39 -24.98
CA LEU A 326 -29.64 23.75 -23.60
C LEU A 326 -29.72 22.55 -22.65
N ILE A 327 -30.72 21.66 -22.79
CA ILE A 327 -30.78 20.39 -22.04
C ILE A 327 -29.57 19.52 -22.37
N LEU A 328 -29.19 19.41 -23.63
CA LEU A 328 -28.01 18.65 -24.05
C LEU A 328 -26.73 19.23 -23.45
N LEU A 329 -26.56 20.56 -23.48
CA LEU A 329 -25.42 21.24 -22.86
C LEU A 329 -25.35 20.99 -21.35
N PHE A 330 -26.45 21.17 -20.62
CA PHE A 330 -26.47 20.95 -19.17
C PHE A 330 -26.32 19.47 -18.78
N THR A 331 -26.76 18.53 -19.64
CA THR A 331 -26.53 17.08 -19.46
C THR A 331 -25.06 16.73 -19.65
N LEU A 332 -24.39 17.32 -20.64
CA LEU A 332 -22.94 17.17 -20.83
C LEU A 332 -22.16 17.78 -19.67
N LEU A 333 -22.51 18.99 -19.21
CA LEU A 333 -21.89 19.63 -18.05
C LEU A 333 -22.07 18.80 -16.77
N PHE A 334 -23.24 18.20 -16.55
CA PHE A 334 -23.49 17.29 -15.44
C PHE A 334 -22.64 16.02 -15.52
N SER A 335 -22.61 15.36 -16.68
CA SER A 335 -21.80 14.15 -16.88
C SER A 335 -20.30 14.44 -16.71
N ALA A 336 -19.83 15.59 -17.23
CA ALA A 336 -18.48 16.08 -17.01
C ALA A 336 -18.20 16.33 -15.52
N ALA A 337 -19.08 17.01 -14.78
CA ALA A 337 -18.89 17.26 -13.35
C ALA A 337 -18.88 15.96 -12.52
N VAL A 338 -19.78 15.01 -12.79
CA VAL A 338 -19.78 13.70 -12.13
C VAL A 338 -18.49 12.94 -12.44
N SER A 339 -18.05 12.94 -13.70
CA SER A 339 -16.78 12.33 -14.09
C SER A 339 -15.56 13.05 -13.51
N LEU A 340 -15.63 14.37 -13.27
CA LEU A 340 -14.53 15.21 -12.78
C LEU A 340 -14.42 15.28 -11.26
N PHE A 341 -15.47 14.95 -10.51
CA PHE A 341 -15.49 15.07 -9.04
C PHE A 341 -15.86 13.77 -8.31
N THR A 342 -16.14 12.68 -9.01
CA THR A 342 -16.50 11.39 -8.39
C THR A 342 -15.71 10.22 -8.97
N LYS A 343 -15.61 9.13 -8.20
CA LYS A 343 -15.09 7.83 -8.65
C LYS A 343 -16.21 6.89 -9.13
N ALA A 344 -17.31 7.44 -9.63
CA ALA A 344 -18.44 6.63 -10.08
C ALA A 344 -18.01 5.67 -11.19
N ARG A 345 -18.46 4.41 -11.11
CA ARG A 345 -18.22 3.41 -12.16
C ARG A 345 -18.90 3.84 -13.45
N ARG A 346 -18.41 3.34 -14.59
CA ARG A 346 -18.97 3.68 -15.93
C ARG A 346 -20.50 3.54 -16.00
N HIS A 347 -21.06 2.48 -15.40
CA HIS A 347 -22.52 2.27 -15.34
C HIS A 347 -23.24 3.21 -14.37
N GLU A 348 -22.62 3.57 -13.24
CA GLU A 348 -23.17 4.54 -12.27
C GLU A 348 -23.24 5.95 -12.89
N MET A 349 -22.20 6.36 -13.63
CA MET A 349 -22.18 7.63 -14.37
C MET A 349 -23.26 7.69 -15.45
N LEU A 350 -23.44 6.60 -16.21
CA LEU A 350 -24.48 6.52 -17.23
C LEU A 350 -25.89 6.55 -16.62
N ALA A 351 -26.12 5.81 -15.52
CA ALA A 351 -27.39 5.84 -14.80
C ALA A 351 -27.70 7.25 -14.26
N ALA A 352 -26.76 7.89 -13.57
CA ALA A 352 -26.93 9.25 -13.05
C ALA A 352 -27.20 10.27 -14.17
N THR A 353 -26.46 10.18 -15.29
CA THR A 353 -26.66 11.08 -16.45
C THR A 353 -28.03 10.87 -17.10
N ALA A 354 -28.49 9.62 -17.23
CA ALA A 354 -29.81 9.30 -17.76
C ALA A 354 -30.94 9.78 -16.83
N THR A 355 -30.82 9.60 -15.52
CA THR A 355 -31.78 10.12 -14.53
C THR A 355 -31.86 11.65 -14.59
N TYR A 356 -30.71 12.33 -14.65
CA TYR A 356 -30.65 13.78 -14.75
C TYR A 356 -31.28 14.30 -16.07
N ALA A 357 -30.96 13.68 -17.20
CA ALA A 357 -31.56 14.02 -18.49
C ALA A 357 -33.09 13.83 -18.48
N ALA A 358 -33.59 12.73 -17.90
CA ALA A 358 -35.02 12.49 -17.75
C ALA A 358 -35.71 13.57 -16.90
N VAL A 359 -35.09 14.00 -15.80
CA VAL A 359 -35.60 15.10 -14.96
C VAL A 359 -35.71 16.40 -15.76
N LEU A 360 -34.68 16.78 -16.53
CA LEU A 360 -34.72 17.98 -17.38
C LEU A 360 -35.80 17.91 -18.47
N VAL A 361 -35.97 16.75 -19.10
CA VAL A 361 -37.02 16.54 -20.13
C VAL A 361 -38.42 16.64 -19.54
N VAL A 362 -38.64 16.09 -18.34
CA VAL A 362 -39.93 16.22 -17.62
C VAL A 362 -40.22 17.68 -17.25
N PHE A 363 -39.22 18.43 -16.77
CA PHE A 363 -39.39 19.86 -16.50
C PHE A 363 -39.76 20.64 -17.76
N LEU A 364 -39.07 20.39 -18.89
CA LEU A 364 -39.42 21.02 -20.17
C LEU A 364 -40.86 20.70 -20.60
N GLY A 365 -41.28 19.43 -20.50
CA GLY A 365 -42.63 19.00 -20.84
C GLY A 365 -43.71 19.73 -20.03
N ASN A 366 -43.49 19.92 -18.73
CA ASN A 366 -44.42 20.64 -17.85
C ASN A 366 -44.50 22.14 -18.16
N PHE A 367 -43.37 22.78 -18.53
CA PHE A 367 -43.40 24.19 -18.94
C PHE A 367 -44.07 24.39 -20.30
N SER A 368 -43.86 23.46 -21.25
CA SER A 368 -44.51 23.49 -22.57
C SER A 368 -46.00 23.13 -22.57
N SER A 369 -46.58 22.70 -21.45
CA SER A 369 -48.03 22.51 -21.28
C SER A 369 -48.72 23.62 -20.46
N SER A 370 -47.95 24.57 -19.94
CA SER A 370 -48.43 25.62 -19.02
C SER A 370 -48.51 27.01 -19.64
N GLY A 371 -48.17 27.14 -20.92
CA GLY A 371 -48.34 28.32 -21.78
C GLY A 371 -48.95 27.91 -23.11
#